data_AF-A0A662IF95-F1
#
_entry.id   AF-A0A662IF95-F1
#
_cell.length_a   1.000
_cell.length_b   1.000
_cell.length_c   1.000
_cell.angle_alpha   90.00
_cell.angle_beta   90.00
_cell.angle_gamma   90.00
#
_symmetry.space_group_name_H-M   'P 1'
#
loop_
_entity.id
_entity.type
_entity.pdbx_description
1 polymer ?
#
loop_
_entity_poly.entity_id
_entity_poly.type
_entity_poly.pdbx_seq_one_letter_code
_entity_poly.pdbx_strand_id
1 'polypeptide(L)'
;MLREIRRAWSERPEVKHPLTALHIMAGRALRLATGGLLEAERLLEDIKAEERRVRSRLERLYGRGYLTVKRVRNKVGKPYSYLVWRTPRKDIYLKGGEGQQLYRLRSLRKRIRERLEALRKARNYAYAYYMSTRHYAPSSLSRRLNVE
;
A
#
# COMPACT_ATOMS: atom_id res chain seq x y z
N MET A 1 -4.46 9.98 2.23
CA MET A 1 -3.44 9.47 3.17
C MET A 1 -2.01 10.04 3.04
N LEU A 2 -1.11 9.60 2.14
CA LEU A 2 0.29 10.12 2.13
C LEU A 2 0.40 11.65 1.94
N ARG A 3 -0.52 12.23 1.16
CA ARG A 3 -0.66 13.69 1.02
C ARG A 3 -1.10 14.36 2.32
N GLU A 4 -2.06 13.77 3.05
CA GLU A 4 -2.50 14.27 4.36
C GLU A 4 -1.39 14.17 5.41
N ILE A 5 -0.57 13.10 5.39
CA ILE A 5 0.60 13.00 6.26
C ILE A 5 1.57 14.16 5.98
N ARG A 6 1.87 14.45 4.70
CA ARG A 6 2.69 15.61 4.32
C ARG A 6 2.07 16.93 4.77
N ARG A 7 0.76 17.06 4.65
CA ARG A 7 0.00 18.22 5.12
C ARG A 7 0.11 18.39 6.63
N ALA A 8 0.01 17.30 7.40
CA ALA A 8 0.21 17.29 8.85
C ALA A 8 1.61 17.75 9.27
N TRP A 9 2.63 17.53 8.43
CA TRP A 9 3.98 18.06 8.63
C TRP A 9 4.17 19.52 8.19
N SER A 10 3.20 20.10 7.48
CA SER A 10 3.29 21.47 6.96
C SER A 10 2.43 22.45 7.76
N GLU A 11 1.30 21.97 8.31
CA GLU A 11 0.39 22.76 9.12
C GLU A 11 0.94 22.94 10.53
N ARG A 12 1.56 24.11 10.76
CA ARG A 12 2.05 24.48 12.09
C ARG A 12 0.88 24.87 13.00
N PRO A 13 0.71 24.20 14.15
CA PRO A 13 -0.27 24.64 15.13
C PRO A 13 0.18 25.97 15.76
N GLU A 14 -0.79 26.82 16.10
CA GLU A 14 -0.56 28.07 16.84
C GLU A 14 -0.19 27.77 18.29
N VAL A 15 1.10 27.53 18.54
CA VAL A 15 1.65 27.29 19.88
C VAL A 15 2.94 28.07 20.06
N LYS A 16 3.21 28.52 21.30
CA LYS A 16 4.38 29.35 21.61
C LYS A 16 5.71 28.59 21.45
N HIS A 17 5.75 27.30 21.80
CA HIS A 17 7.00 26.54 21.84
C HIS A 17 7.19 25.64 20.59
N PRO A 18 8.31 25.76 19.85
CA PRO A 18 8.55 24.99 18.62
C PRO A 18 8.50 23.47 18.82
N LEU A 19 9.03 22.95 19.93
CA LEU A 19 9.00 21.51 20.21
C LEU A 19 7.60 20.99 20.55
N THR A 20 6.72 21.83 21.09
CA THR A 20 5.30 21.49 21.28
C THR A 20 4.58 21.44 19.95
N ALA A 21 4.90 22.36 19.02
CA ALA A 21 4.36 22.33 17.66
C ALA A 21 4.77 21.02 16.96
N LEU A 22 6.06 20.68 17.04
CA LEU A 22 6.60 19.45 16.48
C LEU A 22 5.93 18.19 17.07
N HIS A 23 5.71 18.16 18.38
CA HIS A 23 4.99 17.06 19.05
C HIS A 23 3.59 16.86 18.49
N ILE A 24 2.81 17.94 18.36
CA ILE A 24 1.45 17.90 17.82
C ILE A 24 1.44 17.42 16.36
N MET A 25 2.35 17.96 15.53
CA MET A 25 2.47 17.60 14.11
C MET A 25 2.86 16.12 13.96
N ALA A 26 3.86 15.66 14.71
CA ALA A 26 4.29 14.27 14.74
C ALA A 26 3.16 13.34 15.20
N GLY A 27 2.40 13.73 16.23
CA GLY A 27 1.23 12.96 16.69
C GLY A 27 0.12 12.85 15.63
N ARG A 28 -0.19 13.93 14.91
CA ARG A 28 -1.14 13.91 13.77
C ARG A 28 -0.64 12.99 12.66
N ALA A 29 0.61 13.15 12.25
CA ALA A 29 1.24 12.32 11.21
C ALA A 29 1.27 10.85 11.61
N LEU A 30 1.57 10.53 12.87
CA LEU A 30 1.58 9.18 13.42
C LEU A 30 0.19 8.53 13.34
N ARG A 31 -0.87 9.23 13.78
CA ARG A 31 -2.25 8.72 13.68
C ARG A 31 -2.67 8.44 12.24
N LEU A 32 -2.40 9.38 11.33
CA LEU A 32 -2.70 9.22 9.90
C LEU A 32 -1.93 8.04 9.30
N ALA A 33 -0.63 7.92 9.59
CA ALA A 33 0.19 6.82 9.09
C ALA A 33 -0.31 5.46 9.61
N THR A 34 -0.66 5.37 10.89
CA THR A 34 -1.21 4.13 11.49
C THR A 34 -2.56 3.77 10.89
N GLY A 35 -3.49 4.72 10.77
CA GLY A 35 -4.80 4.47 10.14
C GLY A 35 -4.65 4.05 8.67
N GLY A 36 -3.78 4.72 7.93
CA GLY A 36 -3.45 4.37 6.55
C GLY A 36 -2.83 2.99 6.39
N LEU A 37 -2.00 2.55 7.35
CA LEU A 37 -1.44 1.20 7.33
C LEU A 37 -2.53 0.13 7.48
N LEU A 38 -3.41 0.29 8.46
CA LEU A 38 -4.52 -0.65 8.70
C LEU A 38 -5.41 -0.79 7.46
N GLU A 39 -5.77 0.35 6.85
CA GLU A 39 -6.59 0.35 5.63
C GLU A 39 -5.87 -0.34 4.45
N ALA A 40 -4.59 -0.02 4.25
CA ALA A 40 -3.80 -0.61 3.18
C ALA A 40 -3.54 -2.11 3.39
N GLU A 41 -3.40 -2.57 4.64
CA GLU A 41 -3.29 -3.99 4.99
C GLU A 41 -4.59 -4.73 4.69
N ARG A 42 -5.74 -4.16 5.06
CA ARG A 42 -7.06 -4.72 4.70
C ARG A 42 -7.22 -4.86 3.19
N LEU A 43 -6.95 -3.78 2.44
CA LEU A 43 -7.01 -3.80 0.97
C LEU A 43 -6.05 -4.83 0.35
N LEU A 44 -4.88 -5.04 0.96
CA LEU A 44 -3.93 -6.04 0.49
C LEU A 44 -4.50 -7.46 0.66
N GLU A 45 -5.17 -7.75 1.76
CA GLU A 45 -5.83 -9.04 1.99
C GLU A 45 -7.00 -9.26 1.03
N ASP A 46 -7.82 -8.24 0.78
CA ASP A 46 -8.90 -8.30 -0.20
C ASP A 46 -8.37 -8.63 -1.60
N ILE A 47 -7.29 -7.96 -2.03
CA ILE A 47 -6.63 -8.24 -3.31
C ILE A 47 -6.09 -9.67 -3.34
N LYS A 48 -5.44 -10.15 -2.28
CA LYS A 48 -4.93 -11.54 -2.22
C LYS A 48 -6.07 -12.56 -2.29
N ALA A 49 -7.20 -12.28 -1.64
CA ALA A 49 -8.37 -13.14 -1.69
C ALA A 49 -8.92 -13.22 -3.12
N GLU A 50 -9.06 -12.08 -3.80
CA GLU A 50 -9.54 -12.04 -5.17
C GLU A 50 -8.54 -12.66 -6.16
N GLU A 51 -7.23 -12.44 -5.98
CA GLU A 51 -6.19 -13.13 -6.75
C GLU A 51 -6.32 -14.65 -6.65
N ARG A 52 -6.55 -15.18 -5.44
CA ARG A 52 -6.76 -16.61 -5.21
C ARG A 52 -7.99 -17.12 -5.94
N ARG A 53 -9.12 -16.39 -5.86
CA ARG A 53 -10.37 -16.75 -6.56
C ARG A 53 -10.17 -16.82 -8.07
N VAL A 54 -9.62 -15.77 -8.67
CA VAL A 54 -9.39 -15.71 -10.13
C VAL A 54 -8.39 -16.79 -10.57
N ARG A 55 -7.34 -17.01 -9.77
CA ARG A 55 -6.38 -18.08 -10.02
C ARG A 55 -7.06 -19.45 -10.01
N SER A 56 -7.90 -19.75 -9.03
CA SER A 56 -8.61 -21.03 -8.97
C SER A 56 -9.54 -21.24 -10.17
N ARG A 57 -10.15 -20.18 -10.71
CA ARG A 57 -10.94 -20.29 -11.95
C ARG A 57 -10.06 -20.63 -13.16
N LEU A 58 -8.93 -19.95 -13.33
CA LEU A 58 -7.96 -20.28 -14.38
C LEU A 58 -7.42 -21.71 -14.25
N GLU A 59 -7.17 -22.18 -13.02
CA GLU A 59 -6.73 -23.55 -12.75
C GLU A 59 -7.81 -24.59 -13.08
N ARG A 60 -9.10 -24.27 -12.89
CA ARG A 60 -10.21 -25.14 -13.32
C ARG A 60 -10.34 -25.20 -14.85
N LEU A 61 -10.14 -24.08 -15.54
CA LEU A 61 -10.27 -24.00 -16.99
C LEU A 61 -9.08 -24.65 -17.74
N TYR A 62 -7.87 -24.47 -17.20
CA TYR A 62 -6.64 -24.74 -17.94
C TYR A 62 -5.67 -25.70 -17.23
N GLY A 63 -5.99 -26.12 -16.02
CA GLY A 63 -5.11 -26.89 -15.16
C GLY A 63 -4.12 -26.00 -14.38
N ARG A 64 -3.39 -26.63 -13.47
CA ARG A 64 -2.39 -25.96 -12.61
C ARG A 64 -1.33 -25.26 -13.46
N GLY A 65 -1.10 -23.99 -13.16
CA GLY A 65 -0.16 -23.16 -13.90
C GLY A 65 0.11 -21.83 -13.22
N TYR A 66 0.72 -20.92 -13.98
CA TYR A 66 0.94 -19.55 -13.53
C TYR A 66 0.81 -18.55 -14.68
N LEU A 67 0.41 -17.33 -14.32
CA LEU A 67 0.31 -16.23 -15.26
C LEU A 67 1.69 -15.61 -15.52
N THR A 68 2.04 -15.46 -16.80
CA THR A 68 3.22 -14.76 -17.28
C THR A 68 2.85 -13.79 -18.43
N VAL A 69 3.78 -12.89 -18.76
CA VAL A 69 3.64 -11.96 -19.89
C VAL A 69 4.71 -12.29 -20.92
N LYS A 70 4.30 -12.66 -22.14
CA LYS A 70 5.21 -12.89 -23.26
C LYS A 70 5.31 -11.62 -24.09
N ARG A 71 6.52 -11.07 -24.22
CA ARG A 71 6.82 -9.90 -25.05
C ARG A 71 7.35 -10.36 -26.40
N VAL A 72 6.89 -9.71 -27.47
CA VAL A 72 7.22 -10.04 -28.86
C VAL A 72 7.31 -8.75 -29.68
N ARG A 73 7.95 -8.80 -30.85
CA ARG A 73 7.97 -7.69 -31.82
C ARG A 73 7.19 -8.09 -33.06
N ASN A 74 6.41 -7.17 -33.62
CA ASN A 74 5.71 -7.42 -34.88
C ASN A 74 6.70 -7.32 -36.07
N LYS A 75 6.21 -7.59 -37.29
CA LYS A 75 7.01 -7.49 -38.52
C LYS A 75 7.63 -6.10 -38.76
N VAL A 76 7.03 -5.05 -38.19
CA VAL A 76 7.47 -3.65 -38.26
C VAL A 76 8.37 -3.28 -37.06
N GLY A 77 8.83 -4.25 -36.28
CA GLY A 77 9.69 -4.05 -35.11
C GLY A 77 8.99 -3.47 -33.86
N LYS A 78 7.68 -3.15 -33.91
CA LYS A 78 6.96 -2.59 -32.77
C LYS A 78 6.72 -3.67 -31.70
N PRO A 79 7.04 -3.41 -30.42
CA PRO A 79 6.84 -4.36 -29.34
C PRO A 79 5.35 -4.48 -28.97
N TYR A 80 4.93 -5.70 -28.64
CA TYR A 80 3.60 -5.98 -28.09
C TYR A 80 3.66 -7.17 -27.12
N SER A 81 2.62 -7.37 -26.33
CA SER A 81 2.62 -8.33 -25.21
C SER A 81 1.37 -9.19 -25.18
N TYR A 82 1.55 -10.45 -24.83
CA TYR A 82 0.47 -11.40 -24.55
C TYR A 82 0.47 -11.82 -23.09
N LEU A 83 -0.71 -11.99 -22.52
CA LEU A 83 -0.88 -12.72 -21.26
C LEU A 83 -0.92 -14.21 -21.57
N VAL A 84 -0.08 -14.98 -20.87
CA VAL A 84 0.06 -16.42 -21.08
C VAL A 84 -0.14 -17.12 -19.74
N TRP A 85 -1.05 -18.09 -19.71
CA TRP A 85 -1.12 -19.07 -18.65
C TRP A 85 -0.20 -20.24 -18.99
N ARG A 86 0.92 -20.35 -18.30
CA ARG A 86 1.90 -21.41 -18.52
C ARG A 86 1.60 -22.58 -17.61
N THR A 87 1.38 -23.74 -18.23
CA THR A 87 1.22 -25.03 -17.57
C THR A 87 2.46 -25.90 -17.85
N PRO A 88 2.68 -27.02 -17.14
CA PRO A 88 3.80 -27.92 -17.45
C PRO A 88 3.79 -28.48 -18.87
N ARG A 89 2.62 -28.55 -19.52
CA ARG A 89 2.45 -29.19 -20.84
C ARG A 89 2.39 -28.19 -21.99
N LYS A 90 1.87 -26.98 -21.76
CA LYS A 90 1.64 -25.98 -22.82
C LYS A 90 1.48 -24.55 -22.31
N ASP A 91 1.72 -23.61 -23.20
CA ASP A 91 1.43 -22.18 -23.05
C ASP A 91 0.03 -21.86 -23.61
N ILE A 92 -0.82 -21.22 -22.80
CA ILE A 92 -2.20 -20.87 -23.15
C ILE A 92 -2.31 -19.34 -23.23
N TYR A 93 -2.59 -18.81 -24.41
CA TYR A 93 -2.69 -17.37 -24.66
C TYR A 93 -4.07 -16.86 -24.23
N LEU A 94 -4.09 -15.98 -23.24
CA LEU A 94 -5.32 -15.47 -22.65
C LEU A 94 -5.79 -14.23 -23.41
N LYS A 95 -6.94 -14.33 -24.09
CA LYS A 95 -7.60 -13.22 -24.77
C LYS A 95 -8.56 -12.52 -23.80
N GLY A 96 -8.02 -11.67 -22.92
CA GLY A 96 -8.83 -10.89 -21.97
C GLY A 96 -9.42 -11.71 -20.81
N GLY A 97 -10.43 -11.15 -20.13
CA GLY A 97 -11.14 -11.82 -19.03
C GLY A 97 -10.29 -12.06 -17.78
N GLU A 98 -10.35 -13.29 -17.25
CA GLU A 98 -9.70 -13.69 -15.99
C GLU A 98 -8.19 -13.47 -15.97
N GLY A 99 -7.51 -13.71 -17.11
CA GLY A 99 -6.08 -13.44 -17.24
C GLY A 99 -5.72 -11.97 -17.03
N GLN A 100 -6.53 -11.08 -17.61
CA GLN A 100 -6.34 -9.64 -17.49
C GLN A 100 -6.70 -9.15 -16.08
N GLN A 101 -7.75 -9.71 -15.48
CA GLN A 101 -8.10 -9.43 -14.09
C GLN A 101 -6.97 -9.85 -13.14
N LEU A 102 -6.43 -11.06 -13.27
CA LEU A 102 -5.32 -11.53 -12.44
C LEU A 102 -4.05 -10.68 -12.63
N TYR A 103 -3.76 -10.25 -13.86
CA TYR A 103 -2.65 -9.34 -14.13
C TYR A 103 -2.82 -7.98 -13.44
N ARG A 104 -4.03 -7.41 -13.50
CA ARG A 104 -4.37 -6.15 -12.82
C ARG A 104 -4.25 -6.28 -11.31
N LEU A 105 -4.77 -7.36 -10.73
CA LEU A 105 -4.67 -7.63 -9.29
C LEU A 105 -3.21 -7.73 -8.83
N ARG A 106 -2.36 -8.47 -9.55
CA ARG A 106 -0.91 -8.55 -9.24
C ARG A 106 -0.22 -7.19 -9.27
N SER A 107 -0.61 -6.35 -10.24
CA SER A 107 -0.10 -4.99 -10.36
C SER A 107 -0.56 -4.10 -9.21
N LEU A 108 -1.85 -4.18 -8.83
CA LEU A 108 -2.40 -3.48 -7.67
C LEU A 108 -1.73 -3.94 -6.37
N ARG A 109 -1.56 -5.25 -6.18
CA ARG A 109 -0.88 -5.85 -5.03
C ARG A 109 0.54 -5.28 -4.88
N LYS A 110 1.30 -5.19 -5.98
CA LYS A 110 2.64 -4.59 -5.98
C LYS A 110 2.57 -3.12 -5.54
N ARG A 111 1.66 -2.34 -6.12
CA ARG A 111 1.49 -0.92 -5.77
C ARG A 111 1.10 -0.74 -4.30
N ILE A 112 0.17 -1.53 -3.77
CA ILE A 112 -0.22 -1.45 -2.35
C ILE A 112 0.97 -1.79 -1.45
N ARG A 113 1.76 -2.82 -1.77
CA ARG A 113 2.99 -3.13 -1.00
C ARG A 113 3.98 -1.96 -0.97
N GLU A 114 4.20 -1.30 -2.09
CA GLU A 114 5.04 -0.09 -2.13
C GLU A 114 4.47 1.04 -1.26
N ARG A 115 3.14 1.19 -1.21
CA ARG A 115 2.49 2.20 -0.35
C ARG A 115 2.56 1.83 1.13
N LEU A 116 2.43 0.55 1.47
CA LEU A 116 2.62 0.04 2.82
C LEU A 116 4.03 0.36 3.34
N GLU A 117 5.06 0.11 2.53
CA GLU A 117 6.43 0.45 2.89
C GLU A 117 6.61 1.96 3.12
N ALA A 118 6.03 2.81 2.25
CA ALA A 118 6.06 4.25 2.44
C ALA A 118 5.35 4.70 3.73
N LEU A 119 4.20 4.10 4.04
CA LEU A 119 3.44 4.39 5.27
C LEU A 119 4.17 3.90 6.53
N ARG A 120 4.84 2.73 6.47
CA ARG A 120 5.69 2.22 7.58
C ARG A 120 6.82 3.17 7.90
N LYS A 121 7.53 3.64 6.87
CA LYS A 121 8.57 4.67 7.02
C LYS A 121 8.01 5.94 7.65
N ALA A 122 6.91 6.46 7.11
CA ALA A 122 6.26 7.66 7.65
C ALA A 122 5.84 7.51 9.11
N ARG A 123 5.26 6.36 9.48
CA ARG A 123 4.89 6.04 10.87
C ARG A 123 6.10 6.03 11.77
N ASN A 124 7.18 5.34 11.38
CA ASN A 124 8.38 5.21 12.21
C ASN A 124 9.06 6.58 12.43
N TYR A 125 9.15 7.41 11.38
CA TYR A 125 9.64 8.78 11.53
C TYR A 125 8.75 9.61 12.45
N ALA A 126 7.43 9.60 12.23
CA ALA A 126 6.49 10.32 13.08
C ALA A 126 6.56 9.87 14.54
N TYR A 127 6.70 8.56 14.78
CA TYR A 127 6.86 8.00 16.11
C TYR A 127 8.15 8.47 16.79
N ALA A 128 9.29 8.47 16.10
CA ALA A 128 10.56 8.94 16.64
C ALA A 128 10.47 10.42 17.08
N TYR A 129 9.91 11.28 16.23
CA TYR A 129 9.69 12.69 16.59
C TYR A 129 8.69 12.85 17.73
N TYR A 130 7.59 12.10 17.71
CA TYR A 130 6.58 12.15 18.76
C TYR A 130 7.15 11.77 20.13
N MET A 131 7.96 10.71 20.18
CA MET A 131 8.61 10.24 21.42
C MET A 131 9.69 11.20 21.90
N SER A 132 10.57 11.69 21.00
CA SER A 132 11.63 12.63 21.37
C SER A 132 11.10 13.97 21.90
N THR A 133 9.90 14.38 21.49
CA THR A 133 9.25 15.62 21.92
C THR A 133 8.20 15.41 23.02
N ARG A 134 8.07 14.20 23.58
CA ARG A 134 7.03 13.85 24.56
C ARG A 134 7.03 14.74 25.80
N HIS A 135 8.20 15.21 26.23
CA HIS A 135 8.32 16.13 27.39
C HIS A 135 7.72 17.52 27.13
N TYR A 136 7.52 17.87 25.86
CA TYR A 136 6.91 19.13 25.43
C TYR A 136 5.43 18.96 25.06
N ALA A 137 4.84 17.81 25.42
CA ALA A 137 3.42 17.57 25.23
C ALA A 137 2.60 18.67 25.95
N PRO A 138 1.56 19.23 25.32
CA PRO A 138 0.69 20.18 25.98
C PRO A 138 0.12 19.57 27.27
N SER A 139 0.11 20.32 28.36
CA SER A 139 -0.41 19.88 29.67
C SER A 139 -1.89 19.41 29.60
N SER A 140 -2.67 19.93 28.65
CA SER A 140 -4.03 19.49 28.34
C SER A 140 -4.11 18.09 27.71
N LEU A 141 -3.06 17.64 27.03
CA LEU A 141 -2.91 16.30 26.47
C LEU A 141 -2.43 15.28 27.52
N SER A 142 -1.56 15.70 28.44
CA SER A 142 -1.15 14.88 29.59
C SER A 142 -2.31 14.58 30.54
N ARG A 143 -3.26 15.52 30.73
CA ARG A 143 -4.49 15.27 31.51
C ARG A 143 -5.41 14.24 30.87
N ARG A 144 -5.58 14.22 29.54
CA ARG A 144 -6.47 13.24 28.86
C ARG A 144 -5.95 11.80 28.85
N LEU A 145 -4.68 11.58 29.18
CA LEU A 145 -4.08 10.24 29.29
C LEU A 145 -3.88 9.78 30.75
N ASN A 146 -4.10 10.67 31.72
CA ASN A 146 -3.99 10.42 33.17
C ASN A 146 -5.33 10.63 33.90
N VAL A 147 -6.46 10.57 33.18
CA VAL A 147 -7.78 10.44 33.81
C VAL A 147 -8.18 8.98 33.66
N GLU A 148 -8.31 8.35 34.82
CA GLU A 148 -8.91 7.05 35.11
C GLU A 148 -10.23 6.81 34.35
#